data_AF-A0A964W2B7-F1
#
_entry.id   AF-A0A964W2B7-F1
#
_cell.length_a   1.000
_cell.length_b   1.000
_cell.length_c   1.000
_cell.angle_alpha   90.00
_cell.angle_beta   90.00
_cell.angle_gamma   90.00
#
_symmetry.space_group_name_H-M   'P 1'
#
loop_
_entity.id
_entity.type
_entity.pdbx_description
1 polymer ?
#
loop_
_entity_poly.entity_id
_entity_poly.type
_entity_poly.pdbx_seq_one_letter_code
_entity_poly.pdbx_strand_id
1 'polypeptide(L)'
;MRFLRNTFGYFLAATVINGLWGIFLDEFGLFGTYGAAFFLTGSMWCVNHYIGLIKHDNDSAFVDMGLGVAIGLIAKNYMVNGSESLINSVPTLLYVVIGAALGGYMAVLMEKHIMEKGTMEIKPKKESLESVNIELVDGKLEV
;
A
#
# COMPACT_ATOMS: atom_id res chain seq x y z
N MET A 1 8.42 16.67 12.62
CA MET A 1 7.20 16.91 11.83
C MET A 1 6.81 15.63 11.10
N ARG A 2 5.87 14.84 11.65
CA ARG A 2 5.50 13.51 11.11
C ARG A 2 4.89 13.57 9.71
N PHE A 3 4.06 14.59 9.46
CA PHE A 3 3.44 14.82 8.16
C PHE A 3 4.47 14.97 7.03
N LEU A 4 5.41 15.92 7.15
CA LEU A 4 6.43 16.17 6.12
C LEU A 4 7.27 14.94 5.81
N ARG A 5 7.62 14.16 6.83
CA ARG A 5 8.41 12.93 6.68
C ARG A 5 7.65 11.88 5.86
N ASN A 6 6.37 11.65 6.20
CA ASN A 6 5.52 10.72 5.47
C ASN A 6 5.29 11.19 4.02
N THR A 7 5.01 12.48 3.83
CA THR A 7 4.83 13.08 2.50
C THR A 7 6.07 12.88 1.64
N PHE A 8 7.27 13.08 2.21
CA PHE A 8 8.52 12.84 1.51
C PHE A 8 8.72 11.37 1.14
N GLY A 9 8.39 10.44 2.03
CA GLY A 9 8.46 9.00 1.75
C GLY A 9 7.54 8.57 0.61
N TYR A 10 6.28 9.02 0.63
CA TYR A 10 5.33 8.75 -0.47
C TYR A 10 5.78 9.37 -1.79
N PHE A 11 6.28 10.61 -1.76
CA PHE A 11 6.84 11.28 -2.93
C PHE A 11 8.01 10.49 -3.52
N LEU A 12 8.98 10.11 -2.70
CA LEU A 12 10.15 9.35 -3.12
C LEU A 12 9.75 8.02 -3.78
N ALA A 13 8.86 7.26 -3.14
CA ALA A 13 8.36 6.01 -3.69
C ALA A 13 7.66 6.21 -5.03
N ALA A 14 6.75 7.18 -5.11
CA ALA A 14 6.00 7.48 -6.33
C ALA A 14 6.93 7.92 -7.48
N THR A 15 7.93 8.75 -7.21
CA THR A 15 8.89 9.21 -8.22
C THR A 15 9.76 8.08 -8.73
N VAL A 16 10.34 7.27 -7.84
CA VAL A 16 11.23 6.17 -8.24
C VAL A 16 10.46 5.10 -9.02
N ILE A 17 9.32 4.65 -8.48
CA ILE A 17 8.55 3.57 -9.10
C ILE A 17 7.98 4.05 -10.45
N ASN A 18 7.27 5.18 -10.49
CA ASN A 18 6.66 5.64 -11.74
C ASN A 18 7.67 6.19 -12.77
N GLY A 19 8.87 6.57 -12.33
CA GLY A 19 9.95 7.07 -13.17
C GLY A 19 10.77 5.97 -13.81
N LEU A 20 11.06 4.90 -13.07
CA LEU A 20 11.95 3.82 -13.53
C LEU A 20 11.22 2.58 -14.04
N TRP A 21 9.90 2.46 -13.83
CA TRP A 21 9.13 1.29 -14.30
C TRP A 21 9.30 1.03 -15.80
N GLY A 22 9.30 2.09 -16.61
CA GLY A 22 9.43 2.01 -18.07
C GLY A 22 10.70 1.29 -18.50
N ILE A 23 11.83 1.52 -17.82
CA ILE A 23 13.12 0.89 -18.12
C ILE A 23 13.00 -0.64 -18.07
N PHE A 24 12.29 -1.18 -17.08
CA PHE A 24 12.11 -2.62 -16.96
C PHE A 24 11.21 -3.17 -18.07
N LEU A 25 10.15 -2.45 -18.43
CA LEU A 25 9.26 -2.83 -19.52
C LEU A 25 10.00 -2.80 -20.87
N ASP A 26 10.80 -1.77 -21.10
CA ASP A 26 11.48 -1.56 -22.38
C ASP A 26 12.58 -2.59 -22.60
N GLU A 27 13.35 -2.95 -21.56
CA GLU A 27 14.47 -3.90 -21.67
C GLU A 27 14.04 -5.38 -21.60
N PHE A 28 13.04 -5.69 -20.78
CA PHE A 28 12.68 -7.08 -20.45
C PHE A 28 11.22 -7.43 -20.77
N GLY A 29 10.49 -6.53 -21.44
CA GLY A 29 9.09 -6.72 -21.80
C GLY A 29 8.19 -6.89 -20.58
N LEU A 30 7.10 -7.66 -20.76
CA LEU A 30 6.14 -7.93 -19.68
C LEU A 30 6.80 -8.59 -18.46
N PHE A 31 7.77 -9.48 -18.65
CA PHE A 31 8.49 -10.12 -17.54
C PHE A 31 9.29 -9.11 -16.72
N GLY A 32 9.82 -8.07 -17.37
CA GLY A 32 10.45 -6.93 -16.72
C GLY A 32 9.58 -6.26 -15.68
N THR A 33 8.27 -6.16 -15.93
CA THR A 33 7.35 -5.49 -15.00
C THR A 33 7.17 -6.24 -13.68
N TYR A 34 7.30 -7.59 -13.67
CA TYR A 34 7.37 -8.36 -12.43
C TYR A 34 8.69 -8.11 -11.68
N GLY A 35 9.79 -7.95 -12.43
CA GLY A 35 11.06 -7.50 -11.88
C GLY A 35 10.97 -6.10 -11.28
N ALA A 36 10.33 -5.15 -11.97
CA ALA A 36 10.08 -3.80 -11.46
C ALA A 36 9.26 -3.83 -10.18
N ALA A 37 8.19 -4.64 -10.16
CA ALA A 37 7.36 -4.81 -8.98
C ALA A 37 8.18 -5.31 -7.78
N PHE A 38 9.08 -6.28 -7.98
CA PHE A 38 9.93 -6.78 -6.89
C PHE A 38 11.04 -5.80 -6.49
N PHE A 39 11.87 -5.36 -7.45
CA PHE A 39 13.06 -4.56 -7.17
C PHE A 39 12.74 -3.10 -6.83
N LEU A 40 11.89 -2.42 -7.59
CA LEU A 40 11.55 -1.02 -7.33
C LEU A 40 10.65 -0.91 -6.10
N THR A 41 9.55 -1.67 -6.05
CA THR A 41 8.62 -1.59 -4.91
C THR A 41 9.27 -2.14 -3.64
N GLY A 42 9.97 -3.28 -3.71
CA GLY A 42 10.60 -3.89 -2.54
C GLY A 42 11.73 -3.03 -1.95
N SER A 43 12.57 -2.44 -2.80
CA SER A 43 13.62 -1.52 -2.31
C SER A 43 13.02 -0.24 -1.72
N MET A 44 12.01 0.36 -2.36
CA MET A 44 11.34 1.56 -1.84
C MET A 44 10.57 1.28 -0.56
N TRP A 45 9.97 0.10 -0.42
CA TRP A 45 9.35 -0.33 0.83
C TRP A 45 10.41 -0.43 1.94
N CYS A 46 11.52 -1.11 1.67
CA CYS A 46 12.61 -1.25 2.63
C CYS A 46 13.18 0.11 3.04
N VAL A 47 13.52 0.97 2.09
CA VAL A 47 14.06 2.31 2.37
C VAL A 47 13.08 3.14 3.20
N ASN A 48 11.81 3.19 2.80
CA ASN A 48 10.82 4.00 3.51
C ASN A 48 10.56 3.53 4.93
N HIS A 49 10.54 2.22 5.17
CA HIS A 49 10.21 1.67 6.48
C HIS A 49 11.41 1.50 7.39
N TYR A 50 12.57 1.15 6.84
CA TYR A 50 13.82 1.07 7.59
C TYR A 50 14.27 2.44 8.11
N ILE A 51 14.17 3.48 7.27
CA ILE A 51 14.48 4.86 7.67
C ILE A 51 13.32 5.48 8.49
N GLY A 52 12.15 4.83 8.51
CA GLY A 52 10.96 5.30 9.21
C GLY A 52 10.35 6.55 8.57
N LEU A 53 10.49 6.71 7.25
CA LEU A 53 9.85 7.78 6.48
C LEU A 53 8.34 7.60 6.46
N ILE A 54 7.88 6.38 6.19
CA ILE A 54 6.48 5.97 6.29
C ILE A 54 6.33 5.15 7.57
N LYS A 55 5.21 5.32 8.28
CA LYS A 55 4.95 4.55 9.51
C LYS A 55 4.33 3.21 9.11
N HIS A 56 4.95 2.12 9.55
CA HIS A 56 4.41 0.77 9.46
C HIS A 56 4.27 0.23 10.88
N ASP A 57 3.04 0.00 11.33
CA ASP A 57 2.82 -0.64 12.64
C ASP A 57 3.05 -2.15 12.52
N ASN A 58 3.48 -2.79 13.61
CA ASN A 58 3.45 -4.25 13.70
C ASN A 58 1.99 -4.68 13.48
N ASP A 59 1.74 -5.54 12.48
CA ASP A 59 0.41 -5.95 11.97
C ASP A 59 -0.23 -5.02 10.90
N SER A 60 0.50 -4.06 10.35
CA SER A 60 0.06 -3.36 9.13
C SER A 60 0.38 -4.19 7.89
N ALA A 61 -0.56 -4.26 6.94
CA ALA A 61 -0.29 -4.83 5.63
C ALA A 61 0.64 -3.90 4.82
N PHE A 62 1.38 -4.46 3.86
CA PHE A 62 2.30 -3.78 2.91
C PHE A 62 1.64 -2.74 1.97
N VAL A 63 0.42 -2.28 2.29
CA VAL A 63 -0.47 -1.50 1.41
C VAL A 63 -0.27 0.01 1.58
N ASP A 64 0.40 0.44 2.64
CA ASP A 64 0.52 1.86 3.03
C ASP A 64 1.18 2.75 1.97
N MET A 65 2.23 2.25 1.30
CA MET A 65 2.93 2.98 0.24
C MET A 65 2.18 2.94 -1.11
N GLY A 66 1.37 1.90 -1.35
CA GLY A 66 0.72 1.64 -2.64
C GLY A 66 -0.23 2.75 -3.08
N LEU A 67 -1.02 3.30 -2.14
CA LEU A 67 -1.94 4.40 -2.44
C LEU A 67 -1.19 5.67 -2.87
N GLY A 68 -0.08 6.01 -2.20
CA GLY A 68 0.76 7.16 -2.56
C GLY A 68 1.36 7.03 -3.97
N VAL A 69 1.83 5.83 -4.32
CA VAL A 69 2.36 5.53 -5.66
C VAL A 69 1.25 5.64 -6.72
N ALA A 70 0.06 5.12 -6.43
CA ALA A 70 -1.09 5.17 -7.34
C ALA A 70 -1.55 6.61 -7.62
N ILE A 71 -1.67 7.45 -6.57
CA ILE A 71 -2.01 8.87 -6.73
C ILE A 71 -0.95 9.59 -7.56
N GLY A 72 0.34 9.33 -7.30
CA GLY A 72 1.43 9.89 -8.09
C GLY A 72 1.38 9.48 -9.57
N LEU A 73 1.02 8.22 -9.85
CA LEU A 73 0.88 7.71 -11.21
C LEU A 73 -0.30 8.37 -11.94
N ILE A 74 -1.46 8.47 -11.29
CA ILE A 74 -2.64 9.12 -11.84
C ILE A 74 -2.36 10.60 -12.12
N ALA A 75 -1.74 11.31 -11.17
CA ALA A 75 -1.37 12.71 -11.34
C ALA A 75 -0.38 12.90 -12.50
N LYS A 76 0.66 12.06 -12.59
CA LYS A 76 1.62 12.05 -13.71
C LYS A 76 0.88 11.86 -15.05
N ASN A 77 0.03 10.84 -15.15
CA ASN A 77 -0.69 10.53 -16.39
C ASN A 77 -1.66 11.64 -16.78
N TYR A 78 -2.35 12.23 -15.81
CA TYR A 78 -3.22 13.38 -16.06
C TYR A 78 -2.44 14.58 -16.60
N MET A 79 -1.26 14.87 -16.03
CA MET A 79 -0.42 15.99 -16.49
C MET A 79 0.15 15.77 -17.90
N VAL A 80 0.49 14.53 -18.27
CA VAL A 80 1.10 14.22 -19.56
C VAL A 80 0.05 14.02 -20.67
N ASN A 81 -1.06 13.35 -20.35
CA ASN A 81 -2.03 12.88 -21.33
C ASN A 81 -3.43 13.50 -21.18
N GLY A 82 -3.62 14.42 -20.22
CA GLY A 82 -4.90 15.09 -19.98
C GLY A 82 -5.95 14.21 -19.29
N SER A 83 -7.20 14.69 -19.28
CA SER A 83 -8.32 14.05 -18.58
C SER A 83 -8.73 12.70 -19.16
N GLU A 84 -8.49 12.46 -20.45
CA GLU A 84 -8.78 11.19 -21.11
C GLU A 84 -8.03 10.01 -20.45
N SER A 85 -6.83 10.27 -19.95
CA SER A 85 -6.02 9.28 -19.24
C SER A 85 -6.69 8.70 -18.00
N LEU A 86 -7.59 9.47 -17.35
CA LEU A 86 -8.33 8.99 -16.19
C LEU A 86 -9.34 7.91 -16.57
N ILE A 87 -10.06 8.12 -17.68
CA ILE A 87 -11.04 7.17 -18.21
C ILE A 87 -10.30 5.92 -18.71
N ASN A 88 -9.21 6.11 -19.44
CA ASN A 88 -8.39 5.01 -19.96
C ASN A 88 -7.71 4.20 -18.85
N SER A 89 -7.61 4.74 -17.62
CA SER A 89 -7.05 4.03 -16.46
C SER A 89 -8.06 3.11 -15.77
N VAL A 90 -9.37 3.22 -16.05
CA VAL A 90 -10.42 2.44 -15.38
C VAL A 90 -10.19 0.92 -15.46
N PRO A 91 -9.87 0.32 -16.63
CA PRO A 91 -9.58 -1.11 -16.70
C PRO A 91 -8.41 -1.52 -15.79
N THR A 92 -7.36 -0.70 -15.75
CA THR A 92 -6.19 -0.94 -14.89
C THR A 92 -6.58 -0.90 -13.41
N LEU A 93 -7.38 0.09 -13.01
CA LEU A 93 -7.87 0.21 -11.64
C LEU A 93 -8.72 -0.99 -11.22
N LEU A 94 -9.55 -1.54 -12.12
CA LEU A 94 -10.31 -2.76 -11.85
C LEU A 94 -9.39 -3.95 -11.56
N TYR A 95 -8.35 -4.16 -12.37
CA TYR A 95 -7.37 -5.22 -12.12
C TYR A 95 -6.60 -5.01 -10.82
N VAL A 96 -6.26 -3.77 -10.48
CA VAL A 96 -5.61 -3.43 -9.20
C VAL A 96 -6.52 -3.78 -8.03
N VAL A 97 -7.82 -3.46 -8.10
CA VAL A 97 -8.80 -3.82 -7.05
C VAL A 97 -8.91 -5.34 -6.89
N ILE A 98 -8.99 -6.08 -7.99
CA ILE A 98 -9.03 -7.55 -7.96
C ILE A 98 -7.75 -8.11 -7.33
N GLY A 99 -6.58 -7.61 -7.75
CA GLY A 99 -5.29 -8.02 -7.20
C GLY A 99 -5.17 -7.70 -5.71
N ALA A 100 -5.62 -6.53 -5.27
CA ALA A 100 -5.62 -6.13 -3.87
C ALA A 100 -6.53 -7.03 -3.02
N ALA A 101 -7.72 -7.37 -3.52
CA ALA A 101 -8.63 -8.29 -2.84
C ALA A 101 -8.03 -9.70 -2.69
N LEU A 102 -7.44 -10.23 -3.76
CA LEU A 102 -6.77 -11.54 -3.75
C LEU A 102 -5.55 -11.56 -2.83
N GLY A 103 -4.73 -10.50 -2.86
CA GLY A 103 -3.57 -10.37 -1.98
C GLY A 103 -3.97 -10.28 -0.51
N GLY A 104 -4.99 -9.48 -0.18
CA GLY A 104 -5.54 -9.40 1.17
C GLY A 104 -6.11 -10.74 1.65
N TYR A 105 -6.83 -11.46 0.79
CA TYR A 105 -7.34 -12.79 1.09
C TYR A 105 -6.22 -13.81 1.36
N MET A 106 -5.17 -13.82 0.53
CA MET A 106 -4.00 -14.69 0.75
C MET A 106 -3.26 -14.37 2.05
N ALA A 107 -3.13 -13.09 2.42
CA ALA A 107 -2.51 -12.70 3.68
C ALA A 107 -3.24 -13.32 4.88
N VAL A 108 -4.58 -13.29 4.88
CA VAL A 108 -5.42 -13.94 5.91
C VAL A 108 -5.21 -15.45 5.96
N LEU A 109 -5.13 -16.12 4.80
CA LEU A 109 -4.88 -17.56 4.76
C LEU A 109 -3.50 -17.93 5.31
N MET A 110 -2.47 -17.15 4.97
CA MET A 110 -1.12 -17.36 5.46
C MET A 110 -1.03 -17.17 6.97
N GLU A 111 -1.65 -16.11 7.50
CA GLU A 111 -1.68 -15.84 8.94
C GLU A 111 -2.31 -17.01 9.71
N LYS A 112 -3.47 -17.51 9.26
CA LYS A 112 -4.12 -18.69 9.85
C LYS A 112 -3.23 -19.94 9.83
N HIS A 113 -2.57 -20.22 8.70
CA HIS A 113 -1.69 -21.38 8.57
C HIS A 113 -0.46 -21.29 9.48
N ILE A 114 0.10 -20.09 9.68
CA ILE A 114 1.23 -19.87 10.58
C ILE A 114 0.79 -20.05 12.05
N MET A 115 -0.41 -19.60 12.40
CA MET A 115 -1.01 -19.80 13.73
C MET A 115 -1.26 -21.28 14.03
N GLU A 116 -1.84 -22.02 13.08
CA GLU A 116 -2.12 -23.46 13.23
C GLU A 116 -0.85 -24.29 13.42
N LYS A 117 0.28 -23.86 12.82
CA LYS A 117 1.60 -24.49 13.01
C LYS A 117 2.32 -24.10 14.30
N GLY A 118 1.73 -23.26 15.16
CA GLY A 118 2.29 -22.89 16.46
C GLY A 118 3.63 -22.14 16.38
N THR A 119 3.93 -21.51 15.24
CA THR A 119 5.23 -20.83 15.02
C THR A 119 5.22 -19.34 15.40
N MET A 120 4.06 -18.80 15.81
CA MET A 120 3.94 -17.46 16.40
C MET A 120 2.99 -17.50 17.61
N GLU A 121 3.49 -17.12 18.79
CA GLU A 121 2.63 -16.74 19.93
C GLU A 121 2.16 -15.30 19.73
N ILE A 122 0.93 -15.12 19.28
CA ILE A 122 0.31 -13.78 19.23
C ILE A 122 -0.30 -13.52 20.60
N LYS A 123 0.21 -12.50 21.32
CA LYS A 123 -0.52 -11.94 22.47
C LYS A 123 -1.86 -11.42 21.92
N PRO A 124 -3.02 -11.92 22.40
CA PRO A 124 -4.29 -11.42 21.91
C PRO A 124 -4.33 -9.90 22.16
N LYS A 125 -4.53 -9.12 21.10
CA LYS A 125 -4.76 -7.68 21.21
C LYS A 125 -6.06 -7.49 21.97
N LYS A 126 -5.95 -7.25 23.26
CA LYS A 126 -7.06 -6.97 24.17
C LYS A 126 -7.50 -5.51 23.99
N GLU A 127 -7.92 -5.15 22.79
CA GLU A 127 -8.48 -3.84 22.40
C GLU A 127 -9.12 -4.03 21.01
N SER A 128 -10.42 -3.85 20.75
CA SER A 128 -11.43 -3.18 21.55
C SER A 128 -12.86 -3.34 20.97
N LEU A 129 -13.39 -4.57 20.87
CA LEU A 129 -14.83 -4.72 20.58
C LEU A 129 -15.71 -4.09 21.67
N GLU A 130 -15.18 -3.90 22.88
CA GLU A 130 -15.83 -3.13 23.94
C GLU A 130 -15.72 -1.60 23.75
N SER A 131 -14.67 -1.05 23.13
CA SER A 131 -14.57 0.42 22.99
C SER A 131 -15.49 0.99 21.92
N VAL A 132 -15.83 0.20 20.90
CA VAL A 132 -16.79 0.62 19.86
C VAL A 132 -18.20 0.75 20.44
N ASN A 133 -18.55 -0.08 21.43
CA ASN A 133 -19.83 0.01 22.12
C ASN A 133 -19.84 1.09 23.21
N ILE A 134 -18.71 1.40 23.85
CA ILE A 134 -18.66 2.45 24.87
C ILE A 134 -18.78 3.85 24.22
N GLU A 135 -18.17 4.12 23.07
CA GLU A 135 -18.31 5.41 22.38
C GLU A 135 -19.74 5.70 21.89
N LEU A 136 -20.51 4.66 21.53
CA LEU A 136 -21.91 4.81 21.12
C LEU A 136 -22.88 4.92 22.30
N VAL A 137 -22.48 4.43 23.48
CA VAL A 137 -23.30 4.47 24.70
C VAL A 137 -23.12 5.78 25.48
N ASP A 138 -21.94 6.42 25.42
CA ASP A 138 -21.61 7.59 26.24
C ASP A 138 -21.97 8.96 25.63
N GLY A 139 -22.72 9.01 24.53
CA GLY A 139 -23.61 10.12 24.18
C GLY A 139 -23.16 11.54 24.53
N LYS A 140 -21.95 11.96 24.12
CA LYS A 140 -21.53 13.38 24.18
C LYS A 140 -21.53 13.99 22.80
N LEU A 141 -22.73 14.22 22.28
CA LEU A 141 -23.02 15.32 21.38
C LEU A 141 -23.05 16.60 22.23
N GLU A 142 -21.95 17.34 22.24
CA GLU A 142 -22.03 18.79 22.51
C GLU A 142 -21.71 19.52 21.21
N VAL A 143 -22.61 20.45 20.89
CA VAL A 143 -22.72 21.28 19.68
C VAL A 143 -21.50 22.17 19.48
#